data_AF-W7Q8B1-F1
#
_entry.id   AF-W7Q8B1-F1
#
_cell.length_a   1.000
_cell.length_b   1.000
_cell.length_c   1.000
_cell.angle_alpha   90.00
_cell.angle_beta   90.00
_cell.angle_gamma   90.00
#
_symmetry.space_group_name_H-M   'P 1'
#
loop_
_entity.id
_entity.type
_entity.pdbx_description
1 polymer ?
#
loop_
_entity_poly.entity_id
_entity_poly.type
_entity_poly.pdbx_seq_one_letter_code
_entity_poly.pdbx_strand_id
1 'polypeptide(L)'
;MLTRAASEAPQVLRAVCSASSMWTANAGTVTPSLDAPDGRVHFTPANLQSSFHRYLEPETTGRVLAAIFHDERHFAHHSVLPATPAFSDEGAANHTRLCGEHGEPGVHLFVYGRQAFGGRVEPRKFPARQTLEASQAVARQHGLRGDQAVFAQQHPDAIDAGVFHNDVIAVGNGPVLLYHEMAFLDEQATLDELRRKMRRR
;
A
#
# COMPACT_ATOMS: atom_id res chain seq x y z
N MET A 1 9.99 -21.54 27.01
CA MET A 1 9.27 -21.40 25.72
C MET A 1 10.23 -21.27 24.54
N LEU A 2 11.17 -20.32 24.54
CA LEU A 2 12.14 -20.12 23.44
C LEU A 2 12.98 -21.36 23.09
N THR A 3 13.58 -22.03 24.09
CA THR A 3 14.36 -23.27 23.87
C THR A 3 13.54 -24.36 23.20
N ARG A 4 12.28 -24.52 23.60
CA ARG A 4 11.34 -25.48 22.99
C ARG A 4 10.97 -25.10 21.57
N ALA A 5 10.68 -23.82 21.32
CA ALA A 5 10.41 -23.35 19.95
C ALA A 5 11.62 -23.52 19.03
N ALA A 6 12.84 -23.30 19.53
CA ALA A 6 14.07 -23.51 18.77
C ALA A 6 14.30 -24.99 18.39
N SER A 7 13.94 -25.93 19.26
CA SER A 7 14.09 -27.37 18.99
C SER A 7 12.91 -27.97 18.22
N GLU A 8 11.67 -27.60 18.56
CA GLU A 8 10.44 -28.23 18.06
C GLU A 8 9.92 -27.55 16.77
N ALA A 9 10.14 -26.24 16.61
CA ALA A 9 9.62 -25.46 15.47
C ALA A 9 10.53 -24.26 15.10
N PRO A 10 11.81 -24.48 14.73
CA PRO A 10 12.78 -23.41 14.49
C PRO A 10 12.33 -22.39 13.42
N GLN A 11 11.55 -22.81 12.43
CA GLN A 11 10.98 -21.95 11.40
C GLN A 11 9.99 -20.92 11.96
N VAL A 12 9.21 -21.29 12.98
CA VAL A 12 8.27 -20.37 13.65
C VAL A 12 9.07 -19.37 14.48
N LEU A 13 10.08 -19.84 15.22
CA LEU A 13 10.96 -18.95 15.99
C LEU A 13 11.62 -17.90 15.08
N ARG A 14 12.15 -18.31 13.92
CA ARG A 14 12.73 -17.38 12.94
C ARG A 14 11.70 -16.36 12.44
N ALA A 15 10.48 -16.78 12.15
CA ALA A 15 9.44 -15.89 11.66
C ALA A 15 9.04 -14.83 12.70
N VAL A 16 8.90 -15.19 13.97
CA VAL A 16 8.52 -14.25 15.05
C VAL A 16 9.69 -13.38 15.54
N CYS A 17 10.91 -13.63 15.07
CA CYS A 17 12.11 -12.85 15.39
C CYS A 17 12.62 -11.99 14.21
N SER A 18 11.83 -11.88 13.14
CA SER A 18 12.16 -10.99 12.02
C SER A 18 12.19 -9.52 12.44
N ALA A 19 13.17 -8.76 11.96
CA ALA A 19 13.23 -7.30 12.10
C ALA A 19 12.52 -6.57 10.94
N SER A 20 11.59 -7.24 10.24
CA SER A 20 10.96 -6.74 9.00
C SER A 20 10.18 -5.43 9.15
N SER A 21 9.75 -5.09 10.36
CA SER A 21 9.12 -3.81 10.66
C SER A 21 10.03 -2.61 10.41
N MET A 22 11.33 -2.81 10.18
CA MET A 22 12.25 -1.76 9.74
C MET A 22 11.87 -1.17 8.36
N TRP A 23 11.18 -1.93 7.51
CA TRP A 23 10.70 -1.46 6.21
C TRP A 23 9.36 -0.73 6.35
N THR A 24 9.44 0.54 6.76
CA THR A 24 8.28 1.38 7.07
C THR A 24 7.45 1.80 5.86
N ALA A 25 7.95 1.60 4.63
CA ALA A 25 7.14 1.76 3.42
C ALA A 25 5.90 0.86 3.43
N ASN A 26 5.94 -0.26 4.15
CA ASN A 26 4.79 -1.16 4.29
C ASN A 26 4.05 -1.00 5.63
N ALA A 27 4.43 -0.05 6.48
CA ALA A 27 3.79 0.11 7.80
C ALA A 27 2.30 0.43 7.68
N GLY A 28 1.94 1.22 6.66
CA GLY A 28 0.58 1.61 6.37
C GLY A 28 0.52 2.56 5.17
N THR A 29 -0.69 2.96 4.82
CA THR A 29 -0.92 4.00 3.81
C THR A 29 -1.23 5.31 4.51
N VAL A 30 -0.79 6.44 3.93
CA VAL A 30 -0.98 7.78 4.47
C VAL A 30 -1.69 8.68 3.44
N THR A 31 -2.70 9.41 3.88
CA THR A 31 -3.32 10.49 3.09
C THR A 31 -3.09 11.83 3.80
N PRO A 32 -2.44 12.82 3.16
CA PRO A 32 -2.28 14.15 3.74
C PRO A 32 -3.62 14.85 4.00
N SER A 33 -3.63 15.77 4.97
CA SER A 33 -4.82 16.56 5.33
C SER A 33 -5.47 17.32 4.18
N LEU A 34 -4.67 17.77 3.22
CA LEU A 34 -5.14 18.48 2.03
C LEU A 34 -6.02 17.62 1.12
N ASP A 35 -5.90 16.29 1.22
CA ASP A 35 -6.61 15.34 0.38
C ASP A 35 -7.75 14.62 1.10
N ALA A 36 -7.81 14.72 2.43
CA ALA A 36 -8.85 14.15 3.26
C ALA A 36 -9.99 15.16 3.49
N PRO A 37 -11.26 14.71 3.53
CA PRO A 37 -12.41 15.60 3.65
C PRO A 37 -12.55 16.31 5.00
N ASP A 38 -11.93 15.77 6.06
CA ASP A 38 -11.99 16.33 7.42
C ASP A 38 -10.76 17.18 7.78
N GLY A 39 -9.84 17.37 6.83
CA GLY A 39 -8.62 18.16 7.03
C GLY A 39 -7.59 17.52 7.96
N ARG A 40 -7.68 16.22 8.25
CA ARG A 40 -6.68 15.48 9.06
C ARG A 40 -5.82 14.57 8.19
N VAL A 41 -4.65 14.20 8.68
CA VAL A 41 -3.82 13.17 8.04
C VAL A 41 -4.35 11.80 8.45
N HIS A 42 -4.67 10.96 7.47
CA HIS A 42 -5.25 9.62 7.70
C HIS A 42 -4.18 8.55 7.58
N PHE A 43 -4.19 7.59 8.52
CA PHE A 43 -3.33 6.42 8.53
C PHE A 43 -4.15 5.13 8.59
N THR A 44 -3.88 4.18 7.70
CA THR A 44 -4.34 2.78 7.83
C THR A 44 -3.11 1.88 7.87
N PRO A 45 -2.84 1.17 8.98
CA PRO A 45 -1.82 0.12 9.00
C PRO A 45 -2.11 -0.97 7.95
N ALA A 46 -1.09 -1.38 7.20
CA ALA A 46 -1.24 -2.46 6.23
C ALA A 46 -1.27 -3.81 6.93
N ASN A 47 -2.05 -4.78 6.44
CA ASN A 47 -2.20 -6.07 7.13
C ASN A 47 -1.07 -7.06 6.87
N LEU A 48 -0.31 -6.89 5.78
CA LEU A 48 0.89 -7.66 5.46
C LEU A 48 0.67 -9.17 5.46
N GLN A 49 -0.57 -9.60 5.18
CA GLN A 49 -1.01 -10.98 5.38
C GLN A 49 -0.25 -11.97 4.47
N SER A 50 0.33 -11.49 3.36
CA SER A 50 1.05 -12.30 2.38
C SER A 50 2.31 -12.97 2.94
N SER A 51 2.85 -12.49 4.07
CA SER A 51 4.05 -13.04 4.70
C SER A 51 3.85 -13.19 6.19
N PHE A 52 3.89 -14.44 6.70
CA PHE A 52 3.59 -14.74 8.11
C PHE A 52 4.41 -13.89 9.11
N HIS A 53 5.71 -13.72 8.86
CA HIS A 53 6.57 -12.92 9.75
C HIS A 53 6.19 -11.43 9.78
N ARG A 54 5.53 -10.93 8.72
CA ARG A 54 5.07 -9.53 8.61
C ARG A 54 3.63 -9.32 9.07
N TYR A 55 2.78 -10.33 8.93
CA TYR A 55 1.41 -10.33 9.44
C TYR A 55 1.32 -10.00 10.95
N LEU A 56 2.40 -10.20 11.71
CA LEU A 56 2.49 -9.92 13.14
C LEU A 56 2.69 -8.41 13.46
N GLU A 57 3.12 -7.62 12.47
CA GLU A 57 3.46 -6.19 12.61
C GLU A 57 2.25 -5.26 12.90
N PRO A 58 1.09 -5.37 12.24
CA PRO A 58 0.13 -4.26 12.13
C PRO A 58 -0.45 -3.77 13.44
N GLU A 59 -0.68 -4.66 14.41
CA GLU A 59 -1.21 -4.30 15.73
C GLU A 59 -0.25 -3.37 16.47
N THR A 60 1.04 -3.69 16.46
CA THR A 60 2.07 -2.85 17.08
C THR A 60 2.32 -1.61 16.25
N THR A 61 2.35 -1.72 14.93
CA THR A 61 2.50 -0.57 14.02
C THR A 61 1.41 0.47 14.25
N GLY A 62 0.14 0.07 14.37
CA GLY A 62 -0.96 0.98 14.68
C GLY A 62 -0.77 1.72 16.00
N ARG A 63 -0.35 1.01 17.06
CA ARG A 63 -0.02 1.65 18.35
C ARG A 63 1.14 2.65 18.24
N VAL A 64 2.18 2.30 17.49
CA VAL A 64 3.36 3.17 17.29
C VAL A 64 2.95 4.42 16.52
N LEU A 65 2.19 4.28 15.43
CA LEU A 65 1.69 5.42 14.66
C LEU A 65 0.81 6.33 15.52
N ALA A 66 -0.11 5.77 16.31
CA ALA A 66 -0.95 6.54 17.23
C ALA A 66 -0.14 7.24 18.33
N ALA A 67 0.95 6.62 18.81
CA ALA A 67 1.82 7.25 19.80
C ALA A 67 2.66 8.41 19.20
N ILE A 68 3.16 8.26 17.97
CA ILE A 68 3.93 9.31 17.28
C ILE A 68 3.00 10.46 16.87
N PHE A 69 1.88 10.15 16.23
CA PHE A 69 0.90 11.09 15.68
C PHE A 69 -0.36 11.13 16.55
N HIS A 70 -0.19 11.54 17.81
CA HIS A 70 -1.22 11.37 18.86
C HIS A 70 -2.34 12.41 18.89
N ASP A 71 -2.14 13.59 18.29
CA ASP A 71 -3.14 14.67 18.36
C ASP A 71 -4.29 14.42 17.38
N GLU A 72 -5.42 13.96 17.89
CA GLU A 72 -6.62 13.61 17.11
C GLU A 72 -7.23 14.79 16.34
N ARG A 73 -6.84 16.03 16.66
CA ARG A 73 -7.20 17.23 15.88
C ARG A 73 -6.51 17.28 14.52
N HIS A 74 -5.37 16.61 14.39
CA HIS A 74 -4.55 16.61 13.18
C HIS A 74 -4.45 15.23 12.52
N PHE A 75 -4.66 14.15 13.27
CA PHE A 75 -4.40 12.79 12.83
C PHE A 75 -5.61 11.88 13.05
N ALA A 76 -5.94 11.08 12.05
CA ALA A 76 -6.97 10.06 12.10
C ALA A 76 -6.34 8.68 11.89
N HIS A 77 -6.52 7.77 12.85
CA HIS A 77 -5.99 6.41 12.81
C HIS A 77 -7.11 5.41 12.53
N HIS A 78 -6.99 4.66 11.45
CA HIS A 78 -7.95 3.63 11.06
C HIS A 78 -7.51 2.25 11.50
N SER A 79 -8.48 1.35 11.67
CA SER A 79 -8.17 -0.06 11.87
C SER A 79 -7.63 -0.71 10.60
N VAL A 80 -6.69 -1.63 10.79
CA VAL A 80 -6.17 -2.52 9.74
C VAL A 80 -7.31 -3.25 9.02
N LEU A 81 -7.16 -3.46 7.71
CA LEU A 81 -8.12 -4.25 6.93
C LEU A 81 -8.15 -5.72 7.38
N PRO A 82 -9.26 -6.45 7.20
CA PRO A 82 -9.32 -7.87 7.50
C PRO A 82 -8.18 -8.63 6.81
N ALA A 83 -7.37 -9.36 7.60
CA ALA A 83 -6.21 -10.09 7.12
C ALA A 83 -6.64 -11.37 6.37
N THR A 84 -7.07 -11.17 5.13
CA THR A 84 -7.55 -12.22 4.25
C THR A 84 -6.88 -12.08 2.89
N PRO A 85 -6.78 -13.17 2.10
CA PRO A 85 -6.29 -13.06 0.72
C PRO A 85 -7.12 -12.10 -0.15
N ALA A 86 -8.39 -11.83 0.19
CA ALA A 86 -9.23 -10.92 -0.58
C ALA A 86 -8.93 -9.44 -0.30
N PHE A 87 -8.42 -9.12 0.89
CA PHE A 87 -8.09 -7.75 1.32
C PHE A 87 -6.60 -7.65 1.68
N SER A 88 -5.74 -8.24 0.85
CA SER A 88 -4.30 -8.22 1.09
C SER A 88 -3.71 -6.84 0.79
N ASP A 89 -3.04 -6.25 1.78
CA ASP A 89 -2.51 -4.89 1.76
C ASP A 89 -1.05 -4.83 2.23
N GLU A 90 -0.22 -4.14 1.47
CA GLU A 90 1.22 -3.92 1.69
C GLU A 90 1.56 -2.42 1.83
N GLY A 91 0.55 -1.56 1.98
CA GLY A 91 0.72 -0.17 2.41
C GLY A 91 1.34 0.75 1.37
N ALA A 92 2.09 1.76 1.85
CA ALA A 92 2.64 2.82 1.01
C ALA A 92 3.63 2.36 -0.06
N ALA A 93 4.22 1.16 0.05
CA ALA A 93 5.05 0.56 -1.00
C ALA A 93 4.30 0.34 -2.34
N ASN A 94 2.96 0.36 -2.31
CA ASN A 94 2.09 0.30 -3.47
C ASN A 94 1.24 1.56 -3.67
N HIS A 95 1.65 2.67 -3.04
CA HIS A 95 0.97 3.95 -3.09
C HIS A 95 1.93 5.03 -3.57
N THR A 96 1.41 5.97 -4.36
CA THR A 96 2.16 7.15 -4.77
C THR A 96 1.20 8.34 -4.78
N ARG A 97 1.67 9.48 -4.32
CA ARG A 97 0.94 10.75 -4.41
C ARG A 97 1.65 11.67 -5.41
N LEU A 98 0.93 12.10 -6.43
CA LEU A 98 1.37 13.11 -7.40
C LEU A 98 0.63 14.43 -7.15
N CYS A 99 1.33 15.55 -7.24
CA CYS A 99 0.79 16.90 -7.02
C CYS A 99 1.63 17.94 -7.78
N GLY A 100 1.19 19.19 -7.90
CA GLY A 100 2.07 20.27 -8.37
C GLY A 100 3.15 20.52 -7.33
N GLU A 101 2.74 21.06 -6.19
CA GLU A 101 3.57 21.20 -4.98
C GLU A 101 3.03 20.34 -3.82
N HIS A 102 3.87 20.02 -2.83
CA HIS A 102 3.44 19.20 -1.69
C HIS A 102 2.33 19.85 -0.86
N GLY A 103 2.26 21.20 -0.85
CA GLY A 103 1.22 21.99 -0.19
C GLY A 103 -0.11 22.07 -0.96
N GLU A 104 -0.22 21.42 -2.12
CA GLU A 104 -1.42 21.43 -2.96
C GLU A 104 -2.11 20.07 -2.94
N PRO A 105 -3.43 20.00 -3.20
CA PRO A 105 -4.15 18.74 -3.33
C PRO A 105 -3.53 17.81 -4.39
N GLY A 106 -3.39 16.52 -4.09
CA GLY A 106 -2.75 15.52 -4.92
C GLY A 106 -3.68 14.43 -5.46
N VAL A 107 -3.20 13.71 -6.46
CA VAL A 107 -3.79 12.48 -7.00
C VAL A 107 -3.03 11.28 -6.45
N HIS A 108 -3.76 10.32 -5.91
CA HIS A 108 -3.24 9.10 -5.31
C HIS A 108 -3.29 7.95 -6.32
N LEU A 109 -2.13 7.45 -6.71
CA LEU A 109 -1.98 6.21 -7.46
C LEU A 109 -1.86 5.06 -6.47
N PHE A 110 -2.80 4.11 -6.56
CA PHE A 110 -2.77 2.84 -5.86
C PHE A 110 -2.48 1.73 -6.86
N VAL A 111 -1.38 1.03 -6.67
CA VAL A 111 -0.97 -0.06 -7.55
C VAL A 111 -1.33 -1.39 -6.93
N TYR A 112 -1.87 -2.33 -7.69
CA TYR A 112 -2.23 -3.66 -7.19
C TYR A 112 -1.73 -4.76 -8.13
N GLY A 113 -1.50 -5.97 -7.62
CA GLY A 113 -1.03 -7.07 -8.45
C GLY A 113 -2.15 -7.98 -8.97
N ARG A 114 -3.29 -8.04 -8.24
CA ARG A 114 -4.45 -8.87 -8.59
C ARG A 114 -5.78 -8.33 -8.08
N GLN A 115 -6.88 -8.90 -8.54
CA GLN A 115 -8.24 -8.62 -8.08
C GLN A 115 -8.81 -9.88 -7.45
N ALA A 116 -9.22 -9.81 -6.19
CA ALA A 116 -9.81 -10.93 -5.49
C ALA A 116 -11.17 -11.36 -6.07
N PHE A 117 -11.94 -10.39 -6.59
CA PHE A 117 -13.25 -10.64 -7.16
C PHE A 117 -13.29 -10.32 -8.65
N GLY A 118 -13.25 -11.36 -9.48
CA GLY A 118 -13.44 -11.25 -10.93
C GLY A 118 -12.19 -10.89 -11.75
N GLY A 119 -11.00 -10.93 -11.14
CA GLY A 119 -9.72 -10.77 -11.85
C GLY A 119 -9.43 -11.90 -12.84
N ARG A 120 -8.72 -11.57 -13.92
CA ARG A 120 -8.31 -12.54 -14.97
C ARG A 120 -6.81 -12.56 -15.24
N VAL A 121 -6.11 -11.48 -14.90
CA VAL A 121 -4.68 -11.30 -15.14
C VAL A 121 -3.99 -11.27 -13.79
N GLU A 122 -3.05 -12.18 -13.56
CA GLU A 122 -2.29 -12.32 -12.33
C GLU A 122 -0.88 -12.87 -12.65
N PRO A 123 0.13 -12.60 -11.80
CA PRO A 123 1.43 -13.25 -11.92
C PRO A 123 1.33 -14.78 -11.72
N ARG A 124 2.25 -15.53 -12.32
CA ARG A 124 2.22 -17.01 -12.33
C ARG A 124 3.25 -17.65 -11.41
N LYS A 125 4.36 -16.96 -11.12
CA LYS A 125 5.51 -17.47 -10.37
C LYS A 125 5.56 -16.90 -8.96
N PHE A 126 5.40 -15.59 -8.81
CA PHE A 126 5.44 -14.92 -7.51
C PHE A 126 4.06 -14.36 -7.14
N PRO A 127 3.65 -14.42 -5.86
CA PRO A 127 2.31 -14.00 -5.47
C PRO A 127 2.16 -12.47 -5.56
N ALA A 128 1.05 -12.01 -6.14
CA ALA A 128 0.60 -10.63 -6.01
C ALA A 128 0.12 -10.37 -4.57
N ARG A 129 0.88 -9.55 -3.83
CA ARG A 129 0.66 -9.25 -2.41
C ARG A 129 -0.36 -8.14 -2.16
N GLN A 130 -0.61 -7.29 -3.16
CA GLN A 130 -1.61 -6.22 -3.09
C GLN A 130 -2.84 -6.58 -3.91
N THR A 131 -4.01 -6.43 -3.31
CA THR A 131 -5.31 -6.58 -4.00
C THR A 131 -5.92 -5.23 -4.34
N LEU A 132 -6.64 -5.14 -5.46
CA LEU A 132 -7.44 -3.96 -5.80
C LEU A 132 -8.43 -3.62 -4.67
N GLU A 133 -9.05 -4.64 -4.11
CA GLU A 133 -10.07 -4.53 -3.07
C GLU A 133 -9.51 -3.88 -1.80
N ALA A 134 -8.30 -4.25 -1.38
CA ALA A 134 -7.60 -3.60 -0.28
C ALA A 134 -7.31 -2.13 -0.60
N SER A 135 -6.73 -1.85 -1.76
CA SER A 135 -6.41 -0.48 -2.18
C SER A 135 -7.64 0.42 -2.20
N GLN A 136 -8.76 -0.07 -2.73
CA GLN A 136 -10.02 0.66 -2.72
C GLN A 136 -10.61 0.81 -1.32
N ALA A 137 -10.45 -0.19 -0.44
CA ALA A 137 -10.92 -0.11 0.95
C ALA A 137 -10.16 0.95 1.75
N VAL A 138 -8.83 1.02 1.60
CA VAL A 138 -8.01 2.09 2.19
C VAL A 138 -8.42 3.45 1.66
N ALA A 139 -8.58 3.60 0.34
CA ALA A 139 -9.01 4.86 -0.25
C ALA A 139 -10.36 5.34 0.32
N ARG A 140 -11.30 4.41 0.54
CA ARG A 140 -12.59 4.70 1.20
C ARG A 140 -12.44 5.07 2.68
N GLN A 141 -11.64 4.35 3.46
CA GLN A 141 -11.36 4.71 4.86
C GLN A 141 -10.77 6.12 4.99
N HIS A 142 -9.97 6.52 4.00
CA HIS A 142 -9.33 7.83 3.95
C HIS A 142 -10.22 8.94 3.37
N GLY A 143 -11.43 8.60 2.90
CA GLY A 143 -12.36 9.57 2.32
C GLY A 143 -11.92 10.12 0.95
N LEU A 144 -10.99 9.45 0.27
CA LEU A 144 -10.52 9.89 -1.05
C LEU A 144 -11.65 9.80 -2.08
N ARG A 145 -11.85 10.91 -2.80
CA ARG A 145 -12.86 10.96 -3.86
C ARG A 145 -12.36 10.29 -5.14
N GLY A 146 -13.31 9.88 -6.00
CA GLY A 146 -13.00 9.20 -7.26
C GLY A 146 -12.19 10.06 -8.27
N ASP A 147 -12.27 11.39 -8.18
CA ASP A 147 -11.44 12.34 -8.93
C ASP A 147 -10.00 12.47 -8.37
N GLN A 148 -9.71 11.84 -7.23
CA GLN A 148 -8.41 11.90 -6.56
C GLN A 148 -7.68 10.56 -6.49
N ALA A 149 -8.32 9.44 -6.82
CA ALA A 149 -7.70 8.10 -6.74
C ALA A 149 -7.61 7.42 -8.11
N VAL A 150 -6.44 6.92 -8.48
CA VAL A 150 -6.19 6.07 -9.66
C VAL A 150 -5.79 4.70 -9.17
N PHE A 151 -6.40 3.65 -9.73
CA PHE A 151 -6.05 2.27 -9.43
C PHE A 151 -5.44 1.66 -10.68
N ALA A 152 -4.19 1.21 -10.59
CA ALA A 152 -3.46 0.62 -11.71
C ALA A 152 -3.00 -0.79 -11.36
N GLN A 153 -3.17 -1.74 -12.27
CA GLN A 153 -2.60 -3.06 -12.09
C GLN A 153 -1.11 -3.05 -12.46
N GLN A 154 -0.27 -3.57 -11.58
CA GLN A 154 1.15 -3.83 -11.88
C GLN A 154 1.28 -4.90 -12.95
N HIS A 155 2.26 -4.78 -13.83
CA HIS A 155 2.47 -5.80 -14.85
C HIS A 155 2.81 -7.16 -14.21
N PRO A 156 2.08 -8.26 -14.52
CA PRO A 156 2.30 -9.56 -13.88
C PRO A 156 3.71 -10.10 -14.12
N ASP A 157 4.26 -9.90 -15.33
CA ASP A 157 5.63 -10.35 -15.63
C ASP A 157 6.70 -9.60 -14.81
N ALA A 158 6.46 -8.35 -14.42
CA ALA A 158 7.37 -7.63 -13.53
C ALA A 158 7.35 -8.24 -12.12
N ILE A 159 6.16 -8.61 -11.62
CA ILE A 159 6.03 -9.33 -10.34
C ILE A 159 6.76 -10.67 -10.43
N ASP A 160 6.58 -11.42 -11.52
CA ASP A 160 7.27 -12.70 -11.76
C ASP A 160 8.80 -12.55 -11.94
N ALA A 161 9.27 -11.37 -12.29
CA ALA A 161 10.68 -10.98 -12.30
C ALA A 161 11.23 -10.54 -10.92
N GLY A 162 10.38 -10.47 -9.89
CA GLY A 162 10.76 -10.17 -8.51
C GLY A 162 10.30 -8.81 -7.98
N VAL A 163 9.49 -8.07 -8.73
CA VAL A 163 8.93 -6.79 -8.33
C VAL A 163 7.70 -7.02 -7.44
N PHE A 164 7.93 -7.37 -6.17
CA PHE A 164 6.85 -7.75 -5.25
C PHE A 164 6.05 -6.55 -4.68
N HIS A 165 6.56 -5.33 -4.86
CA HIS A 165 5.91 -4.05 -4.52
C HIS A 165 6.20 -3.02 -5.62
N ASN A 166 5.36 -1.99 -5.75
CA ASN A 166 5.50 -0.99 -6.81
C ASN A 166 6.75 -0.11 -6.63
N ASP A 167 7.14 0.20 -5.41
CA ASP A 167 8.34 0.98 -5.08
C ASP A 167 9.68 0.35 -5.56
N VAL A 168 9.67 -0.91 -6.00
CA VAL A 168 10.80 -1.59 -6.65
C VAL A 168 10.94 -1.21 -8.14
N ILE A 169 9.87 -0.70 -8.79
CA ILE A 169 9.83 -0.43 -10.24
C ILE A 169 9.34 0.98 -10.61
N ALA A 170 8.73 1.71 -9.68
CA ALA A 170 8.24 3.06 -9.87
C ALA A 170 8.33 3.89 -8.59
N VAL A 171 8.49 5.20 -8.72
CA VAL A 171 8.47 6.17 -7.63
C VAL A 171 7.91 7.50 -8.13
N GLY A 172 7.08 8.16 -7.32
CA GLY A 172 6.59 9.50 -7.62
C GLY A 172 7.01 10.53 -6.58
N ASN A 173 7.21 11.76 -7.04
CA ASN A 173 7.45 12.92 -6.18
C ASN A 173 7.01 14.21 -6.89
N GLY A 174 6.14 14.97 -6.24
CA GLY A 174 5.55 16.16 -6.87
C GLY A 174 4.86 15.77 -8.18
N PRO A 175 5.14 16.44 -9.30
CA PRO A 175 4.47 16.17 -10.57
C PRO A 175 5.13 15.02 -11.35
N VAL A 176 6.21 14.44 -10.82
CA VAL A 176 7.03 13.45 -11.53
C VAL A 176 6.67 12.05 -11.07
N LEU A 177 6.43 11.17 -12.05
CA LEU A 177 6.40 9.72 -11.89
C LEU A 177 7.55 9.12 -12.69
N LEU A 178 8.55 8.58 -12.00
CA LEU A 178 9.64 7.81 -12.60
C LEU A 178 9.30 6.33 -12.50
N TYR A 179 9.24 5.63 -13.62
CA TYR A 179 8.85 4.22 -13.66
C TYR A 179 9.49 3.50 -14.84
N HIS A 180 9.64 2.17 -14.73
CA HIS A 180 10.04 1.32 -15.85
C HIS A 180 8.86 1.08 -16.81
N GLU A 181 9.11 0.90 -18.11
CA GLU A 181 8.07 0.59 -19.12
C GLU A 181 7.20 -0.65 -18.81
N MET A 182 7.64 -1.51 -17.87
CA MET A 182 6.96 -2.73 -17.43
C MET A 182 6.29 -2.54 -16.07
N ALA A 183 6.15 -1.32 -15.56
CA ALA A 183 5.57 -1.08 -14.24
C ALA A 183 4.07 -1.40 -14.20
N PHE A 184 3.33 -1.11 -15.27
CA PHE A 184 1.87 -1.18 -15.31
C PHE A 184 1.40 -2.11 -16.42
N LEU A 185 0.30 -2.84 -16.18
CA LEU A 185 -0.32 -3.71 -17.18
C LEU A 185 -0.91 -2.92 -18.36
N ASP A 186 -1.55 -1.78 -18.06
CA ASP A 186 -2.04 -0.82 -19.05
C ASP A 186 -1.41 0.55 -18.76
N GLU A 187 -0.19 0.73 -19.27
CA GLU A 187 0.60 1.94 -19.07
C GLU A 187 -0.14 3.18 -19.60
N GLN A 188 -0.60 3.13 -20.85
CA GLN A 188 -1.20 4.29 -21.50
C GLN A 188 -2.46 4.75 -20.77
N ALA A 189 -3.37 3.82 -20.40
CA ALA A 189 -4.57 4.18 -19.66
C ALA A 189 -4.24 4.74 -18.27
N THR A 190 -3.22 4.18 -17.59
CA THR A 190 -2.75 4.67 -16.29
C THR A 190 -2.25 6.12 -16.40
N LEU A 191 -1.37 6.40 -17.36
CA LEU A 191 -0.82 7.74 -17.56
C LEU A 191 -1.89 8.75 -17.98
N ASP A 192 -2.82 8.38 -18.85
CA ASP A 192 -3.87 9.27 -19.31
C ASP A 192 -4.85 9.62 -18.18
N GLU A 193 -5.20 8.65 -17.34
CA GLU A 193 -6.03 8.88 -16.16
C GLU A 193 -5.33 9.80 -15.14
N LEU A 194 -4.04 9.57 -14.87
CA LEU A 194 -3.24 10.45 -14.02
C LEU A 194 -3.18 11.87 -14.57
N ARG A 195 -2.81 12.05 -15.85
CA ARG A 195 -2.78 13.36 -16.51
C ARG A 195 -4.14 14.05 -16.50
N ARG A 196 -5.23 13.30 -16.65
CA ARG A 196 -6.59 13.83 -16.62
C ARG A 196 -6.95 14.35 -15.23
N LYS A 197 -6.63 13.62 -14.17
CA LYS A 197 -6.94 14.02 -12.79
C LYS A 197 -6.02 15.12 -12.27
N MET A 198 -4.76 15.12 -12.68
CA MET A 198 -3.79 16.18 -12.36
C MET A 198 -4.13 17.51 -13.03
N ARG A 199 -4.78 17.50 -14.22
CA ARG A 199 -5.21 18.72 -14.95
C ARG A 199 -6.54 19.32 -14.50
N ARG A 200 -7.37 18.56 -13.79
CA ARG A 200 -8.70 19.03 -13.32
C ARG A 200 -8.62 19.83 -12.02
N ARG A 201 -7.41 20.18 -11.59
CA ARG A 201 -7.13 20.89 -10.35
C ARG A 201 -6.37 22.17 -10.66
#